data_AF-A0A1L0BM20-F1
#
_entry.id   AF-A0A1L0BM20-F1
#
_cell.length_a   1.000
_cell.length_b   1.000
_cell.length_c   1.000
_cell.angle_alpha   90.00
_cell.angle_beta   90.00
_cell.angle_gamma   90.00
#
_symmetry.space_group_name_H-M   'P 1'
#
loop_
_entity.id
_entity.type
_entity.pdbx_description
1 polymer ?
#
loop_
_entity_poly.entity_id
_entity_poly.type
_entity_poly.pdbx_seq_one_letter_code
_entity_poly.pdbx_strand_id
1 'polypeptide(L)'
;MNLPDGTFSVSSERSYIHILTILDDKYVDVTTAFFQAVKTMQNGTVVASPYFDMLDGARAVEMGNVKLDTGLIELDQDEVAFDTCLGQTLATVAAIMNSLVVLYMSWLHGLSLLVTVLSSRYVLDFLENYKAYPVVGSAGFVNWRLHGPEYVRGHDYDQNLVNILLRGFVVGLCKHIGFCRTVGISVLYDEEDLTTRSMDFDFLSQITPEAAVMEIEKAEKWLLSTGKLADDSLLDICMKFLHLVKQLVLLENLLLLLLPLFEANKVTVQCLHEGLKVLPELSNYSYVELPRGCVSRFVQLDCNNKHIPNANYSIPSGEAYANFEQFF
;
A
#
# COMPACT_ATOMS: atom_id res chain seq x y z
N MET A 1 20.56 -43.05 42.58
CA MET A 1 19.61 -41.94 42.83
C MET A 1 19.21 -41.45 41.46
N ASN A 2 18.10 -41.99 40.96
CA ASN A 2 17.69 -41.92 39.56
C ASN A 2 16.98 -40.58 39.31
N LEU A 3 17.43 -39.86 38.29
CA LEU A 3 16.68 -38.75 37.69
C LEU A 3 15.73 -39.33 36.63
N PRO A 4 14.53 -38.77 36.43
CA PRO A 4 13.49 -39.41 35.65
C PRO A 4 13.72 -39.24 34.15
N ASP A 5 13.53 -40.33 33.41
CA ASP A 5 13.38 -40.35 31.96
C ASP A 5 12.16 -39.51 31.55
N GLY A 6 12.41 -38.34 31.00
CA GLY A 6 11.40 -37.51 30.34
C GLY A 6 11.07 -38.09 28.96
N THR A 7 10.31 -39.19 28.93
CA THR A 7 9.63 -39.65 27.72
C THR A 7 8.58 -38.61 27.33
N PHE A 8 8.83 -37.86 26.27
CA PHE A 8 7.79 -37.08 25.60
C PHE A 8 6.88 -38.05 24.85
N SER A 9 5.72 -38.35 25.42
CA SER A 9 4.63 -39.01 24.72
C SER A 9 4.00 -38.00 23.75
N VAL A 10 4.22 -38.19 22.45
CA VAL A 10 3.41 -37.52 21.43
C VAL A 10 2.06 -38.21 21.42
N SER A 11 1.11 -37.64 22.16
CA SER A 11 -0.30 -38.00 22.04
C SER A 11 -0.78 -37.67 20.63
N SER A 12 -1.36 -38.67 20.00
CA SER A 12 -2.00 -38.63 18.70
C SER A 12 -3.06 -37.55 18.58
N GLU A 13 -3.25 -37.09 17.34
CA GLU A 13 -4.36 -36.28 16.82
C GLU A 13 -4.19 -34.75 16.91
N ARG A 14 -3.35 -34.22 16.01
CA ARG A 14 -3.76 -33.13 15.09
C ARG A 14 -2.87 -33.14 13.84
N SER A 15 -3.53 -33.39 12.73
CA SER A 15 -3.00 -33.72 11.41
C SER A 15 -2.29 -32.54 10.73
N TYR A 16 -1.01 -32.29 11.06
CA TYR A 16 -0.21 -31.26 10.35
C TYR A 16 1.09 -31.78 9.71
N ILE A 17 1.37 -33.09 9.74
CA ILE A 17 2.63 -33.66 9.19
C ILE A 17 2.39 -34.58 7.96
N HIS A 18 1.23 -34.51 7.31
CA HIS A 18 0.94 -35.33 6.11
C HIS A 18 1.11 -34.62 4.76
N ILE A 19 1.60 -33.37 4.71
CA ILE A 19 1.70 -32.62 3.45
C ILE A 19 2.95 -32.99 2.61
N LEU A 20 3.96 -33.67 3.18
CA LEU A 20 5.21 -33.96 2.44
C LEU A 20 5.33 -35.40 1.89
N THR A 21 4.37 -36.28 2.14
CA THR A 21 4.48 -37.70 1.73
C THR A 21 3.95 -38.01 0.33
N ILE A 22 3.44 -37.01 -0.40
CA ILE A 22 3.15 -37.12 -1.84
C ILE A 22 3.85 -35.95 -2.53
N LEU A 23 5.18 -35.98 -2.52
CA LEU A 23 5.94 -35.21 -3.49
C LEU A 23 6.12 -36.12 -4.70
N ASP A 24 5.75 -35.62 -5.88
CA ASP A 24 6.15 -36.15 -7.19
C ASP A 24 7.59 -36.68 -7.16
N ASP A 25 7.96 -37.59 -8.07
CA ASP A 25 9.32 -38.16 -8.28
C ASP A 25 10.49 -37.14 -8.42
N LYS A 26 10.26 -35.85 -8.18
CA LYS A 26 11.19 -34.72 -8.28
C LYS A 26 11.85 -34.30 -6.97
N TYR A 27 11.37 -34.73 -5.80
CA TYR A 27 11.90 -34.30 -4.51
C TYR A 27 12.36 -35.47 -3.65
N VAL A 28 13.47 -35.28 -2.93
CA VAL A 28 14.05 -36.27 -2.01
C VAL A 28 14.05 -35.69 -0.60
N ASP A 29 13.43 -36.39 0.36
CA ASP A 29 13.48 -36.01 1.76
C ASP A 29 14.89 -36.21 2.33
N VAL A 30 15.51 -35.10 2.75
CA VAL A 30 16.85 -35.08 3.34
C VAL A 30 16.85 -34.88 4.86
N THR A 31 15.69 -34.87 5.51
CA THR A 31 15.54 -34.54 6.94
C THR A 31 16.41 -35.43 7.82
N THR A 32 16.35 -36.75 7.61
CA THR A 32 17.14 -37.69 8.42
C THR A 32 18.65 -37.53 8.19
N ALA A 33 19.07 -37.39 6.94
CA ALA A 33 20.48 -37.21 6.59
C ALA A 33 21.03 -35.89 7.15
N PHE A 34 20.24 -34.81 7.09
CA PHE A 34 20.60 -33.50 7.61
C PHE A 34 20.84 -33.55 9.13
N PHE A 35 19.89 -34.09 9.91
CA PHE A 35 20.05 -34.20 11.36
C PHE A 35 21.16 -35.17 11.78
N GLN A 36 21.47 -36.21 10.98
CA GLN A 36 22.64 -37.05 11.21
C GLN A 36 23.94 -36.28 11.01
N ALA A 37 24.05 -35.46 9.97
CA ALA A 37 25.24 -34.63 9.74
C ALA A 37 25.44 -33.60 10.86
N VAL A 38 24.37 -32.91 11.28
CA VAL A 38 24.43 -31.92 12.38
C VAL A 38 24.93 -32.54 13.69
N LYS A 39 24.54 -33.79 14.01
CA LYS A 39 25.03 -34.50 15.21
C LYS A 39 26.54 -34.72 15.24
N THR A 40 27.21 -34.69 14.08
CA THR A 40 28.67 -34.84 13.99
C THR A 40 29.42 -33.50 14.12
N MET A 41 28.71 -32.37 14.13
CA MET A 41 29.32 -31.05 14.23
C MET A 41 29.81 -30.77 15.66
N GLN A 42 30.94 -30.07 15.76
CA GLN A 42 31.44 -29.58 17.05
C GLN A 42 30.61 -28.37 17.51
N ASN A 43 30.32 -28.30 18.81
CA ASN A 43 29.62 -27.16 19.40
C ASN A 43 30.35 -25.84 19.10
N GLY A 44 29.59 -24.80 18.77
CA GLY A 44 30.13 -23.49 18.40
C GLY A 44 30.60 -23.37 16.95
N THR A 45 30.45 -24.43 16.14
CA THR A 45 30.79 -24.39 14.71
C THR A 45 29.58 -23.94 13.89
N VAL A 46 29.81 -23.03 12.95
CA VAL A 46 28.81 -22.64 11.94
C VAL A 46 29.32 -23.10 10.57
N VAL A 47 28.50 -23.83 9.83
CA VAL A 47 28.80 -24.22 8.45
C VAL A 47 28.17 -23.20 7.53
N ALA A 48 28.99 -22.42 6.85
CA ALA A 48 28.57 -21.44 5.86
C ALA A 48 29.61 -21.34 4.73
N SER A 49 29.23 -20.70 3.63
CA SER A 49 30.17 -20.35 2.57
C SER A 49 31.31 -19.49 3.12
N PRO A 50 32.57 -19.70 2.71
CA PRO A 50 33.69 -18.84 3.12
C PRO A 50 33.56 -17.40 2.60
N TYR A 51 32.62 -17.14 1.68
CA TYR A 51 32.33 -15.81 1.13
C TYR A 51 31.13 -15.12 1.78
N PHE A 52 30.45 -15.78 2.73
CA PHE A 52 29.29 -15.21 3.41
C PHE A 52 29.73 -14.47 4.68
N ASP A 53 29.34 -13.21 4.82
CA ASP A 53 29.54 -12.46 6.07
C ASP A 53 28.43 -12.79 7.05
N MET A 54 28.80 -13.25 8.25
CA MET A 54 27.85 -13.56 9.31
C MET A 54 27.06 -12.32 9.75
N LEU A 55 27.59 -11.11 9.55
CA LEU A 55 26.88 -9.87 9.83
C LEU A 55 25.66 -9.67 8.92
N ASP A 56 25.67 -10.23 7.70
CA ASP A 56 24.49 -10.21 6.82
C ASP A 56 23.34 -11.01 7.45
N GLY A 57 23.66 -12.05 8.22
CA GLY A 57 22.70 -12.85 8.98
C GLY A 57 22.00 -12.08 10.11
N ALA A 58 22.56 -10.96 10.59
CA ALA A 58 21.93 -10.15 11.64
C ALA A 58 20.63 -9.48 11.21
N ARG A 59 20.37 -9.41 9.89
CA ARG A 59 19.13 -8.86 9.30
C ARG A 59 18.11 -9.94 8.95
N ALA A 60 18.41 -11.21 9.23
CA ALA A 60 17.50 -12.30 8.91
C ALA A 60 16.22 -12.23 9.74
N VAL A 61 15.10 -12.53 9.11
CA VAL A 61 13.82 -12.75 9.79
C VAL A 61 13.78 -14.16 10.39
N GLU A 62 13.11 -14.31 11.52
CA GLU A 62 13.02 -15.57 12.25
C GLU A 62 11.57 -16.10 12.21
N MET A 63 11.38 -17.26 11.61
CA MET A 63 10.08 -17.94 11.60
C MET A 63 9.68 -18.39 13.00
N GLY A 64 8.39 -18.26 13.34
CA GLY A 64 7.87 -18.63 14.66
C GLY A 64 7.98 -17.55 15.74
N ASN A 65 8.66 -16.45 15.45
CA ASN A 65 8.78 -15.31 16.36
C ASN A 65 7.79 -14.21 15.96
N VAL A 66 6.75 -13.96 16.77
CA VAL A 66 5.67 -13.00 16.46
C VAL A 66 6.18 -11.59 16.14
N LYS A 67 7.37 -11.20 16.62
CA LYS A 67 7.97 -9.88 16.35
C LYS A 67 8.78 -9.81 15.07
N LEU A 68 9.12 -10.95 14.45
CA LEU A 68 9.99 -11.04 13.27
C LEU A 68 9.32 -11.75 12.10
N ASP A 69 8.29 -12.55 12.36
CA ASP A 69 7.57 -13.36 11.39
C ASP A 69 6.27 -12.67 10.95
N THR A 70 6.23 -12.23 9.70
CA THR A 70 5.04 -11.63 9.09
C THR A 70 3.94 -12.66 8.84
N GLY A 71 4.28 -13.94 8.74
CA GLY A 71 3.32 -15.05 8.63
C GLY A 71 2.46 -15.25 9.89
N LEU A 72 2.82 -14.61 11.02
CA LEU A 72 2.09 -14.67 12.28
C LEU A 72 1.26 -13.40 12.56
N ILE A 73 1.10 -12.51 11.57
CA ILE A 73 0.22 -11.35 11.71
C ILE A 73 -1.23 -11.85 11.80
N GLU A 74 -1.86 -11.60 12.95
CA GLU A 74 -3.28 -11.84 13.15
C GLU A 74 -4.09 -10.77 12.41
N LEU A 75 -5.03 -11.23 11.58
CA LEU A 75 -5.97 -10.39 10.86
C LEU A 75 -7.39 -10.82 11.22
N ASP A 76 -8.27 -9.83 11.37
CA ASP A 76 -9.69 -10.08 11.57
C ASP A 76 -10.35 -10.60 10.28
N GLN A 77 -11.48 -11.29 10.42
CA GLN A 77 -12.23 -11.81 9.27
C GLN A 77 -12.65 -10.69 8.31
N ASP A 78 -12.99 -9.51 8.84
CA ASP A 78 -13.32 -8.32 8.06
C ASP A 78 -12.12 -7.81 7.24
N GLU A 79 -10.90 -7.94 7.76
CA GLU A 79 -9.67 -7.52 7.06
C GLU A 79 -9.28 -8.48 5.93
N VAL A 80 -9.48 -9.79 6.16
CA VAL A 80 -9.20 -10.85 5.17
C VAL A 80 -10.22 -10.80 4.04
N ALA A 81 -11.51 -10.70 4.38
CA ALA A 81 -12.62 -10.74 3.43
C ALA A 81 -13.00 -9.37 2.85
N PHE A 82 -12.24 -8.31 3.13
CA PHE A 82 -12.53 -6.97 2.63
C PHE A 82 -12.53 -6.95 1.10
N ASP A 83 -13.67 -6.57 0.52
CA ASP A 83 -13.88 -6.51 -0.92
C ASP A 83 -13.98 -5.05 -1.39
N THR A 84 -12.95 -4.61 -2.11
CA THR A 84 -12.83 -3.27 -2.69
C THR A 84 -13.72 -3.06 -3.92
N CYS A 85 -14.39 -4.10 -4.44
CA CYS A 85 -15.37 -3.99 -5.52
C CYS A 85 -16.79 -3.67 -5.04
N LEU A 86 -17.08 -3.83 -3.75
CA LEU A 86 -18.40 -3.50 -3.20
C LEU A 86 -18.65 -2.00 -3.30
N GLY A 87 -19.89 -1.65 -3.67
CA GLY A 87 -20.31 -0.26 -3.74
C GLY A 87 -20.25 0.42 -2.37
N GLN A 88 -19.85 1.68 -2.36
CA GLN A 88 -19.76 2.50 -1.17
C GLN A 88 -20.57 3.78 -1.35
N THR A 89 -21.14 4.28 -0.25
CA THR A 89 -21.84 5.57 -0.27
C THR A 89 -20.87 6.72 -0.54
N LEU A 90 -21.38 7.84 -1.04
CA LEU A 90 -20.57 9.03 -1.33
C LEU A 90 -19.80 9.53 -0.08
N ALA A 91 -20.45 9.51 1.09
CA ALA A 91 -19.83 9.89 2.36
C ALA A 91 -18.66 8.97 2.73
N THR A 92 -18.83 7.66 2.53
CA THR A 92 -17.77 6.68 2.78
C THR A 92 -16.61 6.85 1.79
N VAL A 93 -16.89 7.12 0.52
CA VAL A 93 -15.85 7.40 -0.49
C VAL A 93 -15.06 8.66 -0.12
N ALA A 94 -15.73 9.74 0.32
CA ALA A 94 -15.05 10.94 0.81
C ALA A 94 -14.16 10.65 2.02
N ALA A 95 -14.63 9.83 2.97
CA ALA A 95 -13.84 9.40 4.12
C ALA A 95 -12.60 8.59 3.72
N ILE A 96 -12.72 7.69 2.72
CA ILE A 96 -11.59 6.93 2.19
C ILE A 96 -10.57 7.86 1.51
N MET A 97 -11.03 8.82 0.70
CA MET A 97 -10.15 9.82 0.07
C MET A 97 -9.38 10.64 1.12
N ASN A 98 -10.08 11.12 2.15
CA ASN A 98 -9.45 11.81 3.28
C ASN A 98 -8.40 10.93 3.98
N SER A 99 -8.76 9.68 4.31
CA SER A 99 -7.83 8.75 4.94
C SER A 99 -6.57 8.53 4.10
N LEU A 100 -6.70 8.42 2.78
CA LEU A 100 -5.56 8.24 1.88
C LEU A 100 -4.65 9.48 1.84
N VAL A 101 -5.21 10.69 1.87
CA VAL A 101 -4.44 11.95 2.02
C VAL A 101 -3.67 11.97 3.34
N VAL A 102 -4.32 11.59 4.44
CA VAL A 102 -3.68 11.53 5.77
C VAL A 102 -2.56 10.48 5.81
N LEU A 103 -2.80 9.29 5.25
CA LEU A 103 -1.79 8.23 5.15
C LEU A 103 -0.61 8.66 4.25
N TYR A 104 -0.89 9.38 3.15
CA TYR A 104 0.15 9.96 2.31
C TYR A 104 1.03 10.95 3.08
N MET A 105 0.45 11.84 3.87
CA MET A 105 1.23 12.75 4.71
C MET A 105 1.95 12.03 5.85
N SER A 106 1.37 10.95 6.38
CA SER A 106 2.04 10.09 7.35
C SER A 106 3.30 9.44 6.75
N TRP A 107 3.27 9.07 5.46
CA TRP A 107 4.45 8.58 4.74
C TRP A 107 5.52 9.66 4.61
N LEU A 108 5.15 10.86 4.16
CA LEU A 108 6.09 11.98 4.05
C LEU A 108 6.66 12.44 5.40
N HIS A 109 5.96 12.15 6.50
CA HIS A 109 6.43 12.38 7.87
C HIS A 109 7.48 11.34 8.35
N GLY A 110 7.96 10.45 7.47
CA GLY A 110 9.06 9.52 7.76
C GLY A 110 8.63 8.09 8.06
N LEU A 111 7.34 7.76 7.95
CA LEU A 111 6.87 6.37 8.06
C LEU A 111 7.10 5.62 6.74
N SER A 112 6.98 4.29 6.77
CA SER A 112 7.05 3.48 5.54
C SER A 112 5.72 3.49 4.77
N LEU A 113 5.78 3.39 3.44
CA LEU A 113 4.61 3.15 2.58
C LEU A 113 3.81 1.92 3.06
N LEU A 114 4.51 0.88 3.52
CA LEU A 114 3.93 -0.38 3.98
C LEU A 114 2.90 -0.22 5.11
N VAL A 115 3.16 0.70 6.05
CA VAL A 115 2.31 0.94 7.22
C VAL A 115 1.36 2.13 7.05
N THR A 116 1.44 2.79 5.89
CA THR A 116 0.67 4.00 5.56
C THR A 116 -0.16 3.76 4.30
N VAL A 117 0.23 4.27 3.13
CA VAL A 117 -0.62 4.23 1.93
C VAL A 117 -0.89 2.81 1.44
N LEU A 118 0.10 1.91 1.48
CA LEU A 118 -0.07 0.51 1.07
C LEU A 118 -0.93 -0.30 2.06
N SER A 119 -1.16 0.21 3.27
CA SER A 119 -2.08 -0.44 4.21
C SER A 119 -3.55 -0.32 3.78
N SER A 120 -3.86 0.58 2.83
CA SER A 120 -5.19 0.67 2.21
C SER A 120 -5.40 -0.44 1.18
N ARG A 121 -6.48 -1.22 1.36
CA ARG A 121 -6.86 -2.30 0.43
C ARG A 121 -7.15 -1.78 -0.99
N TYR A 122 -7.71 -0.57 -1.13
CA TYR A 122 -7.96 0.03 -2.45
C TYR A 122 -6.67 0.30 -3.22
N VAL A 123 -5.62 0.77 -2.53
CA VAL A 123 -4.31 0.99 -3.16
C VAL A 123 -3.66 -0.35 -3.50
N LEU A 124 -3.70 -1.32 -2.58
CA LEU A 124 -3.14 -2.64 -2.78
C LEU A 124 -3.77 -3.36 -3.99
N ASP A 125 -5.10 -3.53 -4.00
CA ASP A 125 -5.79 -4.24 -5.08
C ASP A 125 -5.63 -3.52 -6.43
N PHE A 126 -5.53 -2.18 -6.43
CA PHE A 126 -5.20 -1.41 -7.64
C PHE A 126 -3.79 -1.72 -8.16
N LEU A 127 -2.77 -1.68 -7.29
CA LEU A 127 -1.39 -1.93 -7.68
C LEU A 127 -1.14 -3.40 -8.07
N GLU A 128 -1.82 -4.36 -7.45
CA GLU A 128 -1.80 -5.76 -7.86
C GLU A 128 -2.35 -5.94 -9.28
N ASN A 129 -3.50 -5.32 -9.57
CA ASN A 129 -4.08 -5.36 -10.91
C ASN A 129 -3.20 -4.67 -11.96
N TYR A 130 -2.59 -3.53 -11.59
CA TYR A 130 -1.65 -2.83 -12.46
C TYR A 130 -0.36 -3.64 -12.70
N LYS A 131 0.15 -4.35 -11.68
CA LYS A 131 1.32 -5.24 -11.80
C LYS A 131 1.05 -6.41 -12.74
N ALA A 132 -0.16 -6.97 -12.71
CA ALA A 132 -0.57 -8.02 -13.63
C ALA A 132 -0.71 -7.51 -15.08
N TYR A 133 -1.30 -6.32 -15.25
CA TYR A 133 -1.52 -5.68 -16.54
C TYR A 133 -1.20 -4.17 -16.45
N PRO A 134 -0.01 -3.71 -16.91
CA PRO A 134 0.46 -2.34 -16.73
C PRO A 134 -0.22 -1.34 -17.68
N VAL A 135 -1.55 -1.29 -17.62
CA VAL A 135 -2.43 -0.40 -18.38
C VAL A 135 -3.41 0.22 -17.41
N VAL A 136 -3.22 1.51 -17.10
CA VAL A 136 -4.01 2.23 -16.08
C VAL A 136 -5.51 2.12 -16.31
N GLY A 137 -5.95 2.27 -17.57
CA GLY A 137 -7.37 2.19 -17.93
C GLY A 137 -8.03 0.83 -17.64
N SER A 138 -7.23 -0.24 -17.53
CA SER A 138 -7.71 -1.60 -17.25
C SER A 138 -7.55 -1.99 -15.79
N ALA A 139 -6.60 -1.37 -15.07
CA ALA A 139 -6.39 -1.58 -13.64
C ALA A 139 -7.60 -1.07 -12.83
N GLY A 140 -8.19 -1.95 -12.03
CA GLY A 140 -9.31 -1.66 -11.14
C GLY A 140 -9.07 -2.20 -9.74
N PHE A 141 -10.14 -2.36 -8.96
CA PHE A 141 -10.08 -2.86 -7.59
C PHE A 141 -10.49 -4.34 -7.47
N VAL A 142 -10.41 -5.13 -8.55
CA VAL A 142 -10.86 -6.52 -8.48
C VAL A 142 -9.83 -7.36 -7.76
N ASN A 143 -10.21 -7.91 -6.60
CA ASN A 143 -9.44 -8.96 -5.97
C ASN A 143 -9.86 -10.33 -6.55
N TRP A 144 -9.07 -10.83 -7.50
CA TRP A 144 -9.35 -12.10 -8.19
C TRP A 144 -9.31 -13.33 -7.27
N ARG A 145 -8.69 -13.23 -6.09
CA ARG A 145 -8.63 -14.32 -5.10
C ARG A 145 -9.96 -14.46 -4.34
N LEU A 146 -10.71 -13.37 -4.18
CA LEU A 146 -12.03 -13.37 -3.55
C LEU A 146 -13.14 -13.79 -4.52
N HIS A 147 -13.13 -13.28 -5.76
CA HIS A 147 -14.24 -13.47 -6.69
C HIS A 147 -14.03 -14.52 -7.78
N GLY A 148 -12.77 -14.91 -8.05
CA GLY A 148 -12.43 -15.79 -9.16
C GLY A 148 -12.49 -15.13 -10.55
N PRO A 149 -12.13 -15.86 -11.62
CA PRO A 149 -11.94 -15.30 -12.96
C PRO A 149 -13.24 -14.94 -13.69
N GLU A 150 -14.39 -15.48 -13.26
CA GLU A 150 -15.70 -15.24 -13.90
C GLU A 150 -16.44 -14.01 -13.34
N TYR A 151 -15.81 -13.27 -12.41
CA TYR A 151 -16.43 -12.11 -11.78
C TYR A 151 -16.75 -11.00 -12.78
N VAL A 152 -18.00 -10.57 -12.79
CA VAL A 152 -18.46 -9.43 -13.56
C VAL A 152 -18.77 -8.28 -12.60
N ARG A 153 -18.08 -7.16 -12.81
CA ARG A 153 -18.32 -5.94 -12.04
C ARG A 153 -19.74 -5.46 -12.27
N GLY A 154 -20.43 -5.13 -11.18
CA GLY A 154 -21.69 -4.43 -11.28
C GLY A 154 -21.48 -2.96 -11.67
N HIS A 155 -22.59 -2.31 -12.03
CA HIS A 155 -22.64 -0.93 -12.51
C HIS A 155 -23.68 -0.11 -11.74
N ASP A 156 -23.96 -0.48 -10.49
CA ASP A 156 -24.83 0.33 -9.65
C ASP A 156 -24.15 1.67 -9.28
N TYR A 157 -24.93 2.61 -8.73
CA TYR A 157 -24.43 3.94 -8.40
C TYR A 157 -23.26 3.88 -7.41
N ASP A 158 -23.39 3.09 -6.34
CA ASP A 158 -22.40 2.99 -5.26
C ASP A 158 -21.11 2.28 -5.72
N GLN A 159 -21.21 1.30 -6.62
CA GLN A 159 -20.07 0.64 -7.26
C GLN A 159 -19.39 1.58 -8.24
N ASN A 160 -20.12 2.44 -8.95
CA ASN A 160 -19.50 3.43 -9.82
C ASN A 160 -18.81 4.55 -9.01
N LEU A 161 -19.32 4.91 -7.82
CA LEU A 161 -18.59 5.80 -6.89
C LEU A 161 -17.22 5.23 -6.52
N VAL A 162 -17.12 3.91 -6.35
CA VAL A 162 -15.84 3.25 -6.09
C VAL A 162 -15.01 3.13 -7.38
N ASN A 163 -15.54 2.44 -8.39
CA ASN A 163 -14.80 2.05 -9.60
C ASN A 163 -14.45 3.20 -10.54
N ILE A 164 -15.17 4.33 -10.50
CA ILE A 164 -14.88 5.50 -11.32
C ILE A 164 -14.29 6.60 -10.46
N LEU A 165 -15.02 7.04 -9.43
CA LEU A 165 -14.63 8.21 -8.62
C LEU A 165 -13.42 7.91 -7.71
N LEU A 166 -13.51 6.93 -6.81
CA LEU A 166 -12.39 6.57 -5.93
C LEU A 166 -11.19 6.06 -6.73
N ARG A 167 -11.43 5.30 -7.80
CA ARG A 167 -10.35 4.85 -8.70
C ARG A 167 -9.59 6.02 -9.32
N GLY A 168 -10.27 7.03 -9.85
CA GLY A 168 -9.62 8.21 -10.43
C GLY A 168 -8.71 8.92 -9.43
N PHE A 169 -9.18 9.05 -8.19
CA PHE A 169 -8.39 9.58 -7.07
C PHE A 169 -7.17 8.70 -6.75
N VAL A 170 -7.33 7.38 -6.61
CA VAL A 170 -6.23 6.44 -6.30
C VAL A 170 -5.17 6.45 -7.40
N VAL A 171 -5.57 6.50 -8.67
CA VAL A 171 -4.65 6.61 -9.82
C VAL A 171 -3.76 7.84 -9.67
N GLY A 172 -4.36 9.01 -9.43
CA GLY A 172 -3.61 10.26 -9.30
C GLY A 172 -2.69 10.25 -8.07
N LEU A 173 -3.16 9.75 -6.93
CA LEU A 173 -2.35 9.64 -5.73
C LEU A 173 -1.17 8.68 -5.94
N CYS A 174 -1.40 7.51 -6.53
CA CYS A 174 -0.34 6.54 -6.82
C CYS A 174 0.70 7.13 -7.78
N LYS A 175 0.28 7.86 -8.83
CA LYS A 175 1.19 8.54 -9.75
C LYS A 175 2.06 9.56 -9.02
N HIS A 176 1.47 10.37 -8.14
CA HIS A 176 2.23 11.35 -7.35
C HIS A 176 3.20 10.68 -6.37
N ILE A 177 2.79 9.59 -5.70
CA ILE A 177 3.69 8.80 -4.85
C ILE A 177 4.87 8.24 -5.65
N GLY A 178 4.62 7.75 -6.88
CA GLY A 178 5.68 7.31 -7.79
C GLY A 178 6.67 8.42 -8.12
N PHE A 179 6.17 9.63 -8.33
CA PHE A 179 7.01 10.82 -8.51
C PHE A 179 7.86 11.13 -7.26
N CYS A 180 7.24 11.26 -6.08
CA CYS A 180 7.95 11.53 -4.82
C CYS A 180 9.00 10.45 -4.51
N ARG A 181 8.67 9.18 -4.80
CA ARG A 181 9.58 8.05 -4.65
C ARG A 181 10.76 8.15 -5.61
N THR A 182 10.53 8.55 -6.86
CA THR A 182 11.59 8.74 -7.86
C THR A 182 12.55 9.84 -7.43
N VAL A 183 12.02 10.96 -6.91
CA VAL A 183 12.82 12.04 -6.31
C VAL A 183 13.60 11.53 -5.10
N GLY A 184 12.95 10.79 -4.19
CA GLY A 184 13.56 10.22 -3.00
C GLY A 184 14.74 9.31 -3.32
N ILE A 185 14.58 8.38 -4.26
CA ILE A 185 15.66 7.46 -4.69
C ILE A 185 16.82 8.22 -5.35
N SER A 186 16.53 9.33 -6.03
CA SER A 186 17.52 10.02 -6.87
C SER A 186 18.31 11.09 -6.13
N VAL A 187 17.72 11.72 -5.10
CA VAL A 187 18.24 12.94 -4.48
C VAL A 187 18.40 12.82 -2.95
N LEU A 188 17.63 11.96 -2.30
CA LEU A 188 17.57 11.87 -0.83
C LEU A 188 18.29 10.62 -0.31
N TYR A 189 18.58 10.60 1.00
CA TYR A 189 19.06 9.40 1.67
C TYR A 189 17.87 8.50 2.04
N ASP A 190 17.82 7.31 1.43
CA ASP A 190 16.76 6.33 1.68
C ASP A 190 16.74 5.91 3.15
N GLU A 191 15.52 5.82 3.71
CA GLU A 191 15.24 5.47 5.12
C GLU A 191 15.63 6.51 6.17
N GLU A 192 16.39 7.55 5.81
CA GLU A 192 16.68 8.69 6.68
C GLU A 192 15.72 9.86 6.39
N ASP A 193 15.69 10.32 5.14
CA ASP A 193 14.85 11.45 4.72
C ASP A 193 13.45 10.99 4.29
N LEU A 194 13.38 9.87 3.58
CA LEU A 194 12.15 9.30 3.07
C LEU A 194 12.29 7.78 2.93
N THR A 195 11.30 7.02 3.39
CA THR A 195 11.27 5.58 3.14
C THR A 195 10.74 5.29 1.74
N THR A 196 11.58 4.78 0.83
CA THR A 196 11.18 4.54 -0.58
C THR A 196 10.77 3.09 -0.88
N ARG A 197 10.62 2.23 0.14
CA ARG A 197 10.29 0.81 -0.04
C ARG A 197 8.84 0.62 -0.55
N SER A 198 8.67 -0.14 -1.64
CA SER A 198 7.37 -0.30 -2.34
C SER A 198 6.81 -1.72 -2.42
N MET A 199 7.39 -2.72 -1.74
CA MET A 199 6.90 -4.12 -1.75
C MET A 199 6.76 -4.73 -3.16
N ASP A 200 7.74 -4.46 -4.03
CA ASP A 200 7.75 -4.90 -5.44
C ASP A 200 6.57 -4.34 -6.28
N PHE A 201 5.94 -3.24 -5.85
CA PHE A 201 4.95 -2.51 -6.65
C PHE A 201 5.57 -1.33 -7.40
N ASP A 202 5.09 -1.12 -8.63
CA ASP A 202 5.36 0.06 -9.44
C ASP A 202 4.24 1.09 -9.24
N PHE A 203 4.58 2.26 -8.71
CA PHE A 203 3.68 3.39 -8.50
C PHE A 203 3.51 4.20 -9.80
N LEU A 204 3.11 3.52 -10.87
CA LEU A 204 2.80 4.11 -12.18
C LEU A 204 3.99 4.88 -12.81
N SER A 205 5.23 4.40 -12.65
CA SER A 205 6.43 5.09 -13.15
C SER A 205 6.44 5.31 -14.67
N GLN A 206 5.79 4.42 -15.43
CA GLN A 206 5.71 4.47 -16.89
C GLN A 206 4.58 5.36 -17.42
N ILE A 207 3.74 5.87 -16.53
CA ILE A 207 2.53 6.63 -16.90
C ILE A 207 2.86 8.11 -16.88
N THR A 208 2.47 8.83 -17.94
CA THR A 208 2.69 10.27 -18.01
C THR A 208 1.71 11.02 -17.08
N PRO A 209 2.07 12.21 -16.57
CA PRO A 209 1.17 13.03 -15.79
C PRO A 209 -0.17 13.29 -16.50
N GLU A 210 -0.15 13.52 -17.82
CA GLU A 210 -1.34 13.78 -18.62
C GLU A 210 -2.29 12.58 -18.63
N ALA A 211 -1.74 11.36 -18.72
CA ALA A 211 -2.54 10.14 -18.67
C ALA A 211 -3.24 9.96 -17.32
N ALA A 212 -2.55 10.26 -16.21
CA ALA A 212 -3.17 10.24 -14.89
C ALA A 212 -4.24 11.34 -14.74
N VAL A 213 -3.96 12.56 -15.21
CA VAL A 213 -4.93 13.67 -15.22
C VAL A 213 -6.19 13.32 -16.04
N MET A 214 -6.05 12.64 -17.17
CA MET A 214 -7.19 12.18 -17.95
C MET A 214 -8.10 11.21 -17.18
N GLU A 215 -7.55 10.34 -16.33
CA GLU A 215 -8.35 9.45 -15.49
C GLU A 215 -9.08 10.20 -14.38
N ILE A 216 -8.45 11.23 -13.79
CA ILE A 216 -9.08 12.12 -12.80
C ILE A 216 -10.22 12.91 -13.46
N GLU A 217 -10.00 13.48 -14.65
CA GLU A 217 -11.02 14.24 -15.37
C GLU A 217 -12.21 13.37 -15.82
N LYS A 218 -12.00 12.08 -16.08
CA LYS A 218 -13.10 11.13 -16.31
C LYS A 218 -13.96 10.98 -15.07
N ALA A 219 -13.35 10.91 -13.88
CA ALA A 219 -14.06 10.85 -12.61
C ALA A 219 -14.83 12.17 -12.34
N GLU A 220 -14.22 13.32 -12.56
CA GLU A 220 -14.87 14.64 -12.43
C GLU A 220 -16.10 14.75 -13.34
N LYS A 221 -15.95 14.41 -14.63
CA LYS A 221 -17.05 14.46 -15.61
C LYS A 221 -18.20 13.53 -15.24
N TRP A 222 -17.88 12.33 -14.76
CA TRP A 222 -18.88 11.36 -14.33
C TRP A 222 -19.60 11.80 -13.04
N LEU A 223 -18.88 12.39 -12.09
CA LEU A 223 -19.47 12.91 -10.85
C LEU A 223 -20.42 14.08 -11.15
N LEU A 224 -20.05 15.00 -12.04
CA LEU A 224 -20.89 16.13 -12.46
C LEU A 224 -22.14 15.69 -13.24
N SER A 225 -22.06 14.64 -14.06
CA SER A 225 -23.22 14.15 -14.83
C SER A 225 -24.24 13.43 -13.94
N THR A 226 -23.76 12.78 -12.88
CA THR A 226 -24.59 11.99 -11.96
C THR A 226 -25.01 12.77 -10.70
N GLY A 227 -24.33 13.88 -10.43
CA GLY A 227 -24.42 14.70 -9.21
C GLY A 227 -25.76 15.37 -8.90
N LYS A 228 -26.73 15.34 -9.82
CA LYS A 228 -28.08 15.93 -9.60
C LYS A 228 -28.93 15.21 -8.54
N LEU A 229 -28.41 14.16 -7.90
CA LEU A 229 -29.13 13.27 -6.99
C LEU A 229 -28.55 13.21 -5.57
N ALA A 230 -27.41 13.86 -5.30
CA ALA A 230 -26.69 13.78 -4.03
C ALA A 230 -26.69 15.13 -3.28
N ASP A 231 -26.29 15.10 -2.00
CA ASP A 231 -26.04 16.32 -1.20
C ASP A 231 -24.95 17.17 -1.87
N ASP A 232 -25.30 18.39 -2.26
CA ASP A 232 -24.42 19.33 -2.97
C ASP A 232 -23.10 19.57 -2.21
N SER A 233 -23.12 19.51 -0.87
CA SER A 233 -21.92 19.72 -0.05
C SER A 233 -20.91 18.57 -0.14
N LEU A 234 -21.38 17.33 -0.08
CA LEU A 234 -20.52 16.14 -0.20
C LEU A 234 -19.92 16.01 -1.60
N LEU A 235 -20.71 16.35 -2.61
CA LEU A 235 -20.24 16.34 -3.98
C LEU A 235 -19.09 17.33 -4.18
N ASP A 236 -19.21 18.54 -3.63
CA ASP A 236 -18.16 19.57 -3.66
C ASP A 236 -16.88 19.09 -2.96
N ILE A 237 -16.99 18.42 -1.81
CA ILE A 237 -15.84 17.81 -1.11
C ILE A 237 -15.13 16.76 -1.98
N CYS A 238 -15.86 15.83 -2.61
CA CYS A 238 -15.27 14.85 -3.50
C CYS A 238 -14.60 15.50 -4.73
N MET A 239 -15.21 16.54 -5.30
CA MET A 239 -14.61 17.32 -6.38
C MET A 239 -13.32 18.01 -5.94
N LYS A 240 -13.26 18.56 -4.72
CA LYS A 240 -12.04 19.15 -4.15
C LYS A 240 -10.93 18.11 -3.93
N PHE A 241 -11.26 16.88 -3.53
CA PHE A 241 -10.27 15.80 -3.46
C PHE A 241 -9.68 15.43 -4.83
N LEU A 242 -10.53 15.30 -5.86
CA LEU A 242 -10.06 15.08 -7.23
C LEU A 242 -9.19 16.24 -7.71
N HIS A 243 -9.61 17.47 -7.41
CA HIS A 243 -8.84 18.67 -7.74
C HIS A 243 -7.48 18.69 -7.05
N LEU A 244 -7.44 18.39 -5.75
CA LEU A 244 -6.20 18.32 -4.96
C LEU A 244 -5.22 17.34 -5.60
N VAL A 245 -5.65 16.11 -5.86
CA VAL A 245 -4.80 15.08 -6.46
C VAL A 245 -4.36 15.44 -7.88
N LYS A 246 -5.22 16.10 -8.66
CA LYS A 246 -4.84 16.64 -9.97
C LYS A 246 -3.70 17.66 -9.82
N GLN A 247 -3.76 18.56 -8.85
CA GLN A 247 -2.67 19.52 -8.62
C GLN A 247 -1.37 18.83 -8.20
N LEU A 248 -1.44 17.79 -7.37
CA LEU A 248 -0.28 17.00 -6.96
C LEU A 248 0.42 16.33 -8.17
N VAL A 249 -0.35 15.72 -9.07
CA VAL A 249 0.19 15.12 -10.29
C VAL A 249 0.89 16.17 -11.17
N LEU A 250 0.34 17.37 -11.24
CA LEU A 250 0.93 18.47 -12.01
C LEU A 250 2.23 19.03 -11.40
N LEU A 251 2.59 18.68 -10.16
CA LEU A 251 3.88 19.06 -9.57
C LEU A 251 5.07 18.40 -10.30
N GLU A 252 4.87 17.27 -10.95
CA GLU A 252 5.90 16.61 -11.74
C GLU A 252 6.40 17.51 -12.88
N ASN A 253 5.52 18.37 -13.42
CA ASN A 253 5.86 19.31 -14.49
C ASN A 253 6.82 20.41 -14.03
N LEU A 254 7.01 20.61 -12.71
CA LEU A 254 7.95 21.60 -12.19
C LEU A 254 9.41 21.24 -12.48
N LEU A 255 9.73 19.95 -12.52
CA LEU A 255 11.08 19.50 -12.88
C LEU A 255 11.41 19.72 -14.36
N LEU A 256 10.39 19.98 -15.19
CA LEU A 256 10.55 20.26 -16.62
C LEU A 256 10.71 21.77 -16.91
N LEU A 257 10.62 22.64 -15.90
CA LEU A 257 10.75 24.07 -16.07
C LEU A 257 12.19 24.46 -16.41
N LEU A 258 12.37 25.02 -17.61
CA LEU A 258 13.66 25.61 -18.02
C LEU A 258 13.75 27.04 -17.51
N LEU A 259 14.54 27.22 -16.44
CA LEU A 259 14.76 28.54 -15.84
C LEU A 259 16.13 29.09 -16.21
N PRO A 260 16.22 30.33 -16.75
CA PRO A 260 17.52 30.98 -16.95
C PRO A 260 18.19 31.27 -15.60
N LEU A 261 19.41 30.74 -15.42
CA LEU A 261 20.17 30.76 -14.15
C LEU A 261 20.50 32.17 -13.62
N PHE A 262 20.48 33.19 -14.47
CA PHE A 262 20.99 34.53 -14.14
C PHE A 262 19.92 35.63 -14.20
N GLU A 263 18.66 35.26 -14.33
CA GLU A 263 17.54 36.21 -14.37
C GLU A 263 16.61 36.03 -13.16
N ALA A 264 16.10 37.14 -12.63
CA ALA A 264 15.11 37.12 -11.57
C ALA A 264 13.77 36.63 -12.11
N ASN A 265 13.56 35.31 -12.13
CA ASN A 265 12.33 34.71 -12.60
C ASN A 265 11.29 34.68 -11.49
N LYS A 266 10.15 35.35 -11.70
CA LYS A 266 8.94 35.12 -10.91
C LYS A 266 8.17 33.97 -11.55
N VAL A 267 8.44 32.75 -11.12
CA VAL A 267 7.66 31.57 -11.54
C VAL A 267 6.45 31.47 -10.64
N THR A 268 5.27 31.81 -11.16
CA THR A 268 4.03 31.52 -10.45
C THR A 268 3.63 30.09 -10.76
N VAL A 269 3.74 29.22 -9.76
CA VAL A 269 3.29 27.84 -9.88
C VAL A 269 1.81 27.77 -9.51
N GLN A 270 0.95 27.71 -10.54
CA GLN A 270 -0.50 27.71 -10.36
C GLN A 270 -0.99 26.48 -9.58
N CYS A 271 -0.39 25.31 -9.79
CA CYS A 271 -0.83 24.09 -9.09
C CYS A 271 -0.64 24.15 -7.58
N LEU A 272 0.41 24.81 -7.07
CA LEU A 272 0.58 25.03 -5.62
C LEU A 272 -0.55 25.91 -5.06
N HIS A 273 -0.86 27.01 -5.75
CA HIS A 273 -1.89 27.95 -5.31
C HIS A 273 -3.29 27.34 -5.34
N GLU A 274 -3.63 26.59 -6.38
CA GLU A 274 -4.92 25.90 -6.48
C GLU A 274 -5.05 24.75 -5.47
N GLY A 275 -3.94 24.05 -5.18
CA GLY A 275 -3.88 23.03 -4.13
C GLY A 275 -4.15 23.61 -2.73
N LEU A 276 -3.51 24.74 -2.40
CA LEU A 276 -3.68 25.42 -1.11
C LEU A 276 -5.10 25.92 -0.87
N LYS A 277 -5.83 26.33 -1.92
CA LYS A 277 -7.20 26.85 -1.78
C LYS A 277 -8.19 25.80 -1.27
N VAL A 278 -7.99 24.52 -1.60
CA VAL A 278 -8.96 23.47 -1.27
C VAL A 278 -8.74 22.87 0.12
N LEU A 279 -7.53 22.97 0.68
CA LEU A 279 -7.18 22.34 1.96
C LEU A 279 -8.04 22.78 3.16
N PRO A 280 -8.35 24.08 3.35
CA PRO A 280 -9.13 24.52 4.52
C PRO A 280 -10.55 23.94 4.54
N GLU A 281 -11.16 23.72 3.37
CA GLU A 281 -12.51 23.15 3.29
C GLU A 281 -12.48 21.65 3.56
N LEU A 282 -11.45 20.96 3.08
CA LEU A 282 -11.26 19.52 3.32
C LEU A 282 -10.93 19.21 4.78
N SER A 283 -10.14 20.06 5.45
CA SER A 283 -9.74 19.87 6.85
C SER A 283 -10.87 20.12 7.85
N ASN A 284 -11.78 21.04 7.52
CA ASN A 284 -12.92 21.38 8.37
C ASN A 284 -14.12 20.45 8.21
N TYR A 285 -14.12 19.58 7.20
CA TYR A 285 -15.22 18.64 6.96
C TYR A 285 -15.19 17.46 7.95
N SER A 286 -16.37 17.02 8.41
CA SER A 286 -16.51 15.88 9.31
C SER A 286 -16.80 14.61 8.52
N TYR A 287 -15.86 13.66 8.53
CA TYR A 287 -15.94 12.41 7.79
C TYR A 287 -16.56 11.27 8.62
N VAL A 288 -17.25 10.36 7.94
CA VAL A 288 -17.75 9.12 8.54
C VAL A 288 -16.62 8.15 8.88
N GLU A 289 -16.90 7.18 9.74
CA GLU A 289 -15.95 6.12 10.05
C GLU A 289 -15.65 5.25 8.82
N LEU A 290 -14.40 4.81 8.70
CA LEU A 290 -13.97 3.96 7.59
C LEU A 290 -14.59 2.56 7.70
N PRO A 291 -14.89 1.90 6.57
CA PRO A 291 -15.25 0.49 6.58
C PRO A 291 -14.15 -0.36 7.24
N ARG A 292 -14.56 -1.30 8.10
CA ARG A 292 -13.63 -2.26 8.71
C ARG A 292 -12.91 -3.04 7.62
N GLY A 293 -11.61 -3.25 7.79
CA GLY A 293 -10.77 -3.93 6.80
C GLY A 293 -10.22 -3.05 5.68
N CYS A 294 -10.73 -1.82 5.49
CA CYS A 294 -10.26 -0.89 4.46
C CYS A 294 -8.78 -0.54 4.62
N VAL A 295 -8.33 -0.36 5.88
CA VAL A 295 -6.94 -0.07 6.25
C VAL A 295 -6.53 -1.12 7.28
N SER A 296 -5.55 -1.96 6.94
CA SER A 296 -5.17 -3.13 7.75
C SER A 296 -3.71 -3.52 7.54
N ARG A 297 -3.22 -4.49 8.33
CA ARG A 297 -1.86 -5.03 8.17
C ARG A 297 -1.78 -6.09 7.08
N PHE A 298 -2.86 -6.29 6.31
CA PHE A 298 -2.98 -7.32 5.28
C PHE A 298 -1.80 -7.34 4.30
N VAL A 299 -1.36 -6.16 3.84
CA VAL A 299 -0.22 -6.03 2.92
C VAL A 299 1.09 -6.59 3.48
N GLN A 300 1.29 -6.56 4.80
CA GLN A 300 2.52 -7.06 5.43
C GLN A 300 2.57 -8.58 5.46
N LEU A 301 1.40 -9.23 5.52
CA LEU A 301 1.23 -10.68 5.52
C LEU A 301 1.27 -11.25 4.10
N ASP A 302 0.58 -10.58 3.18
CA ASP A 302 0.25 -11.13 1.86
C ASP A 302 1.33 -10.88 0.79
N CYS A 303 2.01 -9.72 0.87
CA CYS A 303 3.05 -9.37 -0.09
C CYS A 303 4.42 -9.93 0.31
N ASN A 304 5.37 -9.88 -0.63
CA ASN A 304 6.75 -10.30 -0.43
C ASN A 304 7.51 -9.40 0.57
N ASN A 305 7.26 -9.61 1.86
CA ASN A 305 7.82 -8.79 2.93
C ASN A 305 9.15 -9.37 3.43
N LYS A 306 10.20 -8.54 3.38
CA LYS A 306 11.53 -8.87 3.92
C LYS A 306 11.80 -8.21 5.27
N HIS A 307 10.80 -7.56 5.84
CA HIS A 307 10.91 -6.79 7.07
C HIS A 307 10.03 -7.34 8.16
N ILE A 308 10.33 -6.91 9.38
CA ILE A 308 9.59 -7.29 10.56
C ILE A 308 8.16 -6.72 10.53
N PRO A 309 7.20 -7.39 11.18
CA PRO A 309 5.85 -6.88 11.36
C PRO A 309 5.84 -5.54 12.11
N ASN A 310 5.11 -4.55 11.59
CA ASN A 310 4.90 -3.26 12.24
C ASN A 310 3.41 -2.95 12.38
N ALA A 311 3.04 -2.17 13.39
CA ALA A 311 1.69 -1.65 13.50
C ALA A 311 1.46 -0.56 12.45
N ASN A 312 0.23 -0.46 11.94
CA ASN A 312 -0.15 0.68 11.11
C ASN A 312 -0.21 1.92 11.99
N TYR A 313 0.30 3.04 11.47
CA TYR A 313 0.30 4.31 12.18
C TYR A 313 -0.06 5.42 11.19
N SER A 314 -0.91 6.33 11.65
CA SER A 314 -1.31 7.53 10.92
C SER A 314 -1.17 8.72 11.85
N ILE A 315 -0.61 9.82 11.35
CA ILE A 315 -0.60 11.08 12.09
C ILE A 315 -2.02 11.63 12.24
N PRO A 316 -2.31 12.45 13.26
CA PRO A 316 -3.60 13.10 13.41
C PRO A 316 -3.98 13.90 12.16
N SER A 317 -5.25 13.89 11.77
CA SER A 317 -5.72 14.56 10.54
C SER A 317 -5.37 16.06 10.51
N GLY A 318 -5.50 16.77 11.64
CA GLY A 318 -5.12 18.20 11.71
C GLY A 318 -3.62 18.44 11.46
N GLU A 319 -2.75 17.54 11.93
CA GLU A 319 -1.31 17.60 11.66
C GLU A 319 -1.02 17.26 10.19
N ALA A 320 -1.73 16.27 9.62
CA ALA A 320 -1.60 15.94 8.20
C ALA A 320 -1.93 17.13 7.29
N TYR A 321 -3.02 17.84 7.56
CA TYR A 321 -3.40 19.02 6.77
C TYR A 321 -2.44 20.20 6.97
N ALA A 322 -1.91 20.42 8.18
CA ALA A 322 -0.88 21.43 8.41
C ALA A 322 0.43 21.11 7.66
N ASN A 323 0.83 19.84 7.62
CA ASN A 323 1.98 19.39 6.83
C ASN A 323 1.69 19.51 5.33
N PHE A 324 0.44 19.32 4.90
CA PHE A 324 -0.01 19.55 3.52
C PHE A 324 0.10 21.01 3.10
N GLU A 325 -0.25 21.93 3.99
CA GLU A 325 -0.07 23.36 3.75
C GLU A 325 1.41 23.76 3.66
N GLN A 326 2.31 23.10 4.39
CA GLN A 326 3.75 23.33 4.30
C GLN A 326 4.39 22.69 3.05
N PHE A 327 3.79 21.61 2.55
CA PHE A 327 4.27 20.90 1.36
C PHE A 327 4.05 21.71 0.08
N PHE A 328 2.96 22.49 0.01
CA PHE A 328 2.64 23.37 -1.12
C PHE A 328 3.31 24.75 -1.01
#